data_AF-A0A9W6LRG5-F1
#
_entry.id   AF-A0A9W6LRG5-F1
#
_cell.length_a   1.000
_cell.length_b   1.000
_cell.length_c   1.000
_cell.angle_alpha   90.00
_cell.angle_beta   90.00
_cell.angle_gamma   90.00
#
_symmetry.space_group_name_H-M   'P 1'
#
loop_
_entity.id
_entity.type
_entity.pdbx_description
1 polymer ?
#
loop_
_entity_poly.entity_id
_entity_poly.type
_entity_poly.pdbx_seq_one_letter_code
_entity_poly.pdbx_strand_id
1 'polypeptide(L)' 'MSRHAATRTWSGRQVVDELRARGIIVKSPSMRGVAEEAPGAYKDVRAVVDSAENSGLARKIAFLKPLICIKG' A
#
# COMPACT_ATOMS: atom_id res chain seq x y z
N MET A 1 11.13 4.77 -1.22
CA MET A 1 11.16 5.30 -2.60
C MET A 1 10.58 6.71 -2.61
N SER A 2 10.99 7.62 -3.51
CA SER A 2 10.35 8.95 -3.63
C SER A 2 9.07 8.88 -4.48
N ARG A 3 8.17 9.86 -4.34
CA ARG A 3 6.91 9.93 -5.12
C ARG A 3 7.17 9.98 -6.63
N HIS A 4 8.14 10.78 -7.07
CA HIS A 4 8.53 10.85 -8.48
C HIS A 4 9.13 9.54 -9.01
N ALA A 5 9.90 8.82 -8.20
CA ALA A 5 10.38 7.50 -8.58
C ALA A 5 9.21 6.50 -8.69
N ALA A 6 8.21 6.59 -7.81
CA ALA A 6 7.04 5.73 -7.86
C ALA A 6 6.22 5.94 -9.14
N THR A 7 5.94 7.19 -9.53
CA THR A 7 5.18 7.48 -10.76
C THR A 7 5.92 7.09 -12.05
N ARG A 8 7.24 6.92 -12.00
CA ARG A 8 8.04 6.40 -13.13
C ARG A 8 8.04 4.87 -13.20
N THR A 9 7.80 4.23 -12.06
CA THR A 9 7.85 2.76 -11.91
C THR A 9 6.47 2.16 -12.10
N TRP A 10 5.41 2.83 -11.65
CA TRP A 10 4.04 2.34 -11.69
C TRP A 10 3.11 3.30 -12.41
N SER A 11 2.20 2.72 -13.20
CA SER A 11 1.00 3.40 -13.68
C SER A 11 -0.13 3.22 -12.67
N GLY A 12 -0.85 4.30 -12.36
CA GLY A 12 -1.99 4.24 -11.44
C GLY A 12 -3.05 3.24 -11.89
N ARG A 13 -3.30 3.13 -13.20
CA ARG A 13 -4.25 2.16 -13.76
C ARG A 13 -3.79 0.72 -13.51
N GLN A 14 -2.52 0.40 -13.76
CA GLN A 14 -1.96 -0.93 -13.49
C GLN A 14 -2.11 -1.29 -12.01
N VAL A 15 -1.79 -0.34 -11.11
CA VAL A 15 -1.95 -0.55 -9.65
C VAL A 15 -3.41 -0.84 -9.28
N VAL A 16 -4.37 -0.12 -9.85
CA VAL A 16 -5.81 -0.40 -9.63
C VAL A 16 -6.19 -1.79 -10.12
N ASP A 17 -5.73 -2.19 -11.31
CA ASP A 17 -6.08 -3.47 -11.91
C ASP A 17 -5.44 -4.65 -11.15
N GLU A 18 -4.18 -4.53 -10.71
CA GLU A 18 -3.51 -5.49 -9.85
C GLU A 18 -4.21 -5.65 -8.50
N LEU A 19 -4.60 -4.55 -7.87
CA LEU A 19 -5.34 -4.58 -6.61
C LEU A 19 -6.74 -5.17 -6.78
N ARG A 20 -7.42 -4.86 -7.89
CA ARG A 20 -8.72 -5.46 -8.24
C ARG A 20 -8.59 -6.97 -8.43
N ALA A 21 -7.54 -7.45 -9.10
CA ALA A 21 -7.29 -8.88 -9.26
C ALA A 21 -7.08 -9.60 -7.91
N ARG A 22 -6.65 -8.87 -6.88
CA ARG A 22 -6.52 -9.35 -5.50
C ARG A 22 -7.78 -9.16 -4.64
N GLY A 23 -8.90 -8.71 -5.25
CA GLY A 23 -10.17 -8.47 -4.55
C GLY A 23 -10.23 -7.14 -3.79
N ILE A 24 -9.32 -6.20 -4.05
CA ILE A 24 -9.25 -4.90 -3.38
C ILE A 24 -9.74 -3.81 -4.35
N ILE A 25 -10.82 -3.11 -3.97
CA ILE A 25 -11.39 -2.04 -4.78
C ILE A 25 -10.75 -0.71 -4.43
N VAL A 26 -10.14 -0.03 -5.40
CA VAL A 26 -9.62 1.32 -5.23
C VAL A 26 -10.56 2.33 -5.87
N LYS A 27 -10.90 3.39 -5.13
CA LYS A 27 -11.66 4.55 -5.61
C LYS A 27 -10.82 5.80 -5.36
N SER A 28 -10.46 6.51 -6.42
CA SER A 28 -9.68 7.75 -6.32
C SER A 28 -9.96 8.65 -7.52
N PRO A 29 -10.00 9.98 -7.33
CA PRO A 29 -10.07 10.93 -8.44
C PRO A 29 -8.74 11.09 -9.17
N SER A 30 -7.61 10.63 -8.60
CA SER A 30 -6.27 10.86 -9.12
C SER A 30 -5.48 9.58 -9.36
N MET A 31 -5.32 9.19 -10.63
CA MET A 31 -4.48 8.04 -11.00
C MET A 31 -3.00 8.30 -10.69
N ARG A 32 -2.55 9.56 -10.73
CA ARG A 32 -1.21 9.91 -10.28
C ARG A 32 -1.03 9.66 -8.79
N GLY A 33 -1.99 10.05 -7.96
CA GLY A 33 -1.97 9.77 -6.52
C GLY A 33 -1.91 8.27 -6.23
N VAL A 34 -2.68 7.47 -6.98
CA VAL A 34 -2.62 6.00 -6.87
C VAL A 34 -1.23 5.45 -7.22
N ALA A 35 -0.56 5.99 -8.25
CA ALA A 35 0.80 5.58 -8.59
C ALA A 35 1.83 5.98 -7.52
N GLU A 36 1.68 7.16 -6.91
CA GLU A 36 2.54 7.63 -5.82
C GLU A 36 2.43 6.74 -4.57
N GLU A 37 1.27 6.13 -4.34
CA GLU A 37 0.97 5.26 -3.20
C GLU A 37 0.96 3.76 -3.54
N ALA A 38 1.55 3.36 -4.67
CA ALA A 38 1.61 1.96 -5.07
C ALA A 38 2.17 1.09 -3.92
N PRO A 39 1.62 -0.11 -3.64
CA PRO A 39 2.09 -0.94 -2.52
C PRO A 39 3.59 -1.21 -2.53
N GLY A 40 4.20 -1.36 -3.71
CA GLY A 40 5.64 -1.55 -3.89
C GLY A 40 6.51 -0.32 -3.56
N ALA A 41 5.92 0.86 -3.37
CA ALA A 41 6.64 2.07 -2.96
C ALA A 41 7.00 2.06 -1.45
N TYR A 42 6.31 1.21 -0.67
CA TYR A 42 6.48 1.09 0.78
C TYR A 42 7.32 -0.14 1.16
N LYS A 43 7.84 -0.11 2.39
CA LYS A 43 8.51 -1.26 3.00
C LYS A 43 7.49 -2.35 3.32
N ASP A 44 7.94 -3.59 3.49
CA ASP A 44 7.09 -4.64 4.04
C ASP A 44 6.63 -4.26 5.45
N VAL A 45 5.33 -4.04 5.60
CA VAL A 45 4.70 -3.68 6.88
C VAL A 45 4.90 -4.76 7.94
N ARG A 46 5.00 -6.04 7.54
CA ARG A 46 5.22 -7.14 8.48
C ARG A 46 6.58 -7.01 9.15
N ALA A 47 7.63 -6.77 8.37
CA ALA A 47 8.98 -6.57 8.92
C ALA A 47 9.05 -5.39 9.91
N VAL A 48 8.31 -4.31 9.64
CA VAL A 48 8.24 -3.15 10.56
C VAL A 48 7.55 -3.53 11.87
N VAL A 49 6.40 -4.21 11.79
CA VAL A 49 5.62 -4.64 12.96
C VAL A 49 6.38 -5.71 13.76
N ASP A 50 7.06 -6.64 13.09
CA ASP A 50 7.89 -7.67 13.70
C ASP A 50 9.05 -7.06 14.50
N SER A 51 9.69 -6.01 13.97
CA SER A 51 10.75 -5.29 14.69
C SER A 51 10.26 -4.66 15.99
N ALA A 52 9.06 -4.04 15.98
CA ALA A 52 8.47 -3.41 17.16
C ALA A 52 8.00 -4.43 18.23
N GLU A 53 7.52 -5.59 17.81
CA GLU A 53 7.20 -6.71 18.73
C GLU A 53 8.46 -7.25 19.39
N ASN A 54 9.48 -7.55 18.58
CA ASN A 54 10.70 -8.19 19.06
C ASN A 54 11.50 -7.28 20.00
N SER A 55 11.34 -5.96 19.90
CA SER A 55 11.91 -4.99 20.84
C SER A 55 11.06 -4.74 22.08
N GLY A 56 9.87 -5.36 22.18
CA GLY A 56 8.95 -5.19 23.30
C GLY A 56 8.23 -3.83 23.33
N LEU A 57 8.27 -3.06 22.24
CA LEU A 57 7.66 -1.72 22.18
C LEU A 57 6.15 -1.77 21.90
N ALA A 58 5.67 -2.81 21.22
CA ALA A 58 4.26 -2.99 20.90
C ALA A 58 3.92 -4.48 20.83
N ARG A 59 2.67 -4.83 21.13
CA ARG A 59 2.14 -6.20 20.97
C ARG A 59 1.22 -6.30 19.77
N LYS A 60 1.38 -7.33 18.95
CA LYS A 60 0.55 -7.72 17.82
C LYS A 60 -0.75 -8.31 18.34
N ILE A 61 -1.85 -7.74 17.88
CA ILE A 61 -3.20 -8.14 18.28
C ILE A 61 -3.98 -8.73 17.10
N ALA A 62 -4.02 -8.02 15.97
CA ALA A 62 -4.76 -8.44 14.79
C ALA A 62 -4.07 -7.98 13.50
N PHE A 63 -4.35 -8.68 12.41
CA PHE A 63 -3.95 -8.30 11.07
C PHE A 63 -5.19 -8.13 10.18
N LEU A 64 -5.29 -6.98 9.52
CA LEU A 64 -6.43 -6.66 8.67
C LEU A 64 -6.02 -6.69 7.20
N LYS A 65 -6.93 -7.19 6.36
CA LYS A 65 -6.80 -7.11 4.90
C LYS A 65 -7.81 -6.08 4.36
N PRO A 66 -7.37 -5.16 3.49
CA PRO A 66 -8.29 -4.19 2.91
C PRO A 66 -9.26 -4.87 1.93
N LEU A 67 -10.49 -4.34 1.88
CA LEU A 67 -11.48 -4.69 0.86
C LEU A 67 -11.70 -3.52 -0.11
N ILE A 68 -11.77 -2.30 0.43
CA ILE A 68 -11.97 -1.08 -0.33
C ILE A 68 -11.01 0.00 0.19
N CYS A 69 -10.35 0.71 -0.71
CA CYS A 69 -9.52 1.86 -0.42
C CYS A 69 -10.05 3.08 -1.17
N ILE A 70 -10.55 4.07 -0.42
CA ILE A 70 -11.00 5.36 -0.95
C ILE A 70 -9.90 6.38 -0.69
N LYS A 71 -9.42 7.04 -1.74
CA LYS A 71 -8.31 8.00 -1.68
C LYS A 71 -8.73 9.33 -2.30
N GLY A 72 -8.35 10.44 -1.65
CA GLY A 72 -8.53 11.81 -2.13
C GLY A 72 -7.37 12.27 -3.01
#